data_AF-A0A2S6IH47-F1
#
_entry.id   AF-A0A2S6IH47-F1
#
_cell.length_a   1.000
_cell.length_b   1.000
_cell.length_c   1.000
_cell.angle_alpha   90.00
_cell.angle_beta   90.00
_cell.angle_gamma   90.00
#
_symmetry.space_group_name_H-M   'P 1'
#
loop_
_entity.id
_entity.type
_entity.pdbx_description
1 polymer ?
#
loop_
_entity_poly.entity_id
_entity_poly.type
_entity_poly.pdbx_seq_one_letter_code
_entity_poly.pdbx_strand_id
1 'polypeptide(L)'
;MRADGTHRYAATTTSPDGTGSVEHTVLSDPDLLADLGLGPVEEPLLVRRALEQLVRSTQPRGGEPGTALPPVIDLARLHAEDPDLLRNLTLRTAL
;
A
#
# COMPACT_ATOMS: atom_id res chain seq x y z
N MET A 1 23.04 5.07 -11.34
CA MET A 1 21.58 4.92 -11.22
C MET A 1 21.31 4.67 -9.76
N ARG A 2 21.12 5.74 -8.96
CA ARG A 2 20.83 5.59 -7.54
C ARG A 2 19.37 5.14 -7.47
N ALA A 3 19.14 3.96 -6.92
CA ALA A 3 17.82 3.63 -6.42
C ALA A 3 17.59 4.61 -5.26
N ASP A 4 16.79 5.65 -5.46
CA ASP A 4 16.41 6.64 -4.43
C ASP A 4 15.51 6.00 -3.34
N GLY A 5 15.72 4.72 -3.01
CA GLY A 5 14.95 3.91 -2.05
C GLY A 5 13.47 3.70 -2.42
N THR A 6 12.97 4.46 -3.40
CA THR A 6 11.57 4.64 -3.69
C THR A 6 11.13 3.66 -4.78
N HIS A 7 10.59 2.53 -4.39
CA HIS A 7 10.07 1.54 -5.33
C HIS A 7 8.68 1.92 -5.81
N ARG A 8 8.57 2.31 -7.08
CA ARG A 8 7.30 2.70 -7.71
C ARG A 8 6.55 1.48 -8.22
N TYR A 9 5.45 1.14 -7.56
CA TYR A 9 4.52 0.11 -8.02
C TYR A 9 3.32 0.78 -8.69
N ALA A 10 3.08 0.45 -9.96
CA ALA A 10 1.83 0.77 -10.63
C ALA A 10 0.78 -0.26 -10.21
N ALA A 11 -0.20 0.18 -9.43
CA ALA A 11 -1.35 -0.65 -9.08
C ALA A 11 -2.59 -0.04 -9.72
N THR A 12 -3.33 -0.84 -10.48
CA THR A 12 -4.61 -0.44 -11.05
C THR A 12 -5.73 -0.89 -10.14
N THR A 13 -6.45 0.07 -9.58
CA THR A 13 -7.68 -0.21 -8.82
C THR A 13 -8.88 0.09 -9.70
N THR A 14 -9.86 -0.80 -9.73
CA THR A 14 -11.12 -0.50 -10.42
C THR A 14 -11.87 0.52 -9.57
N SER A 15 -12.20 1.66 -10.17
CA SER A 15 -13.03 2.66 -9.50
C SER A 15 -14.36 2.01 -9.08
N PRO A 16 -14.94 2.40 -7.93
CA PRO A 16 -16.15 1.77 -7.39
C PRO A 16 -17.36 1.83 -8.34
N ASP A 17 -17.34 2.76 -9.30
CA ASP A 17 -18.30 2.94 -10.39
C ASP A 17 -18.01 2.07 -11.63
N GLY A 18 -16.92 1.29 -11.64
CA GLY A 18 -16.55 0.36 -12.72
C GLY A 18 -16.00 1.04 -13.97
N THR A 19 -15.91 2.37 -13.99
CA THR A 19 -15.66 3.16 -15.21
C THR A 19 -14.18 3.38 -15.55
N GLY A 20 -13.25 2.98 -14.69
CA GLY A 20 -11.83 3.19 -14.96
C GLY A 20 -10.89 2.53 -13.96
N SER A 21 -9.68 2.25 -14.44
CA SER A 21 -8.56 1.78 -13.63
C SER A 21 -7.70 2.97 -13.23
N VAL A 22 -7.46 3.18 -11.93
CA VAL A 22 -6.60 4.26 -11.43
C VAL A 22 -5.22 3.70 -11.15
N GLU A 23 -4.19 4.28 -11.77
CA GLU A 23 -2.80 3.96 -11.46
C GLU A 23 -2.36 4.69 -10.19
N HIS A 24 -1.92 3.92 -9.20
CA HIS A 24 -1.30 4.46 -7.99
C HIS A 24 0.22 4.29 -8.07
N THR A 25 0.95 5.18 -7.42
CA THR A 25 2.39 5.10 -7.19
C THR A 25 2.64 4.87 -5.71
N VAL A 26 3.12 3.68 -5.37
CA VAL A 26 3.55 3.39 -3.99
C VAL A 26 5.00 3.84 -3.80
N LEU A 27 5.32 4.41 -2.65
CA LEU A 27 6.67 4.75 -2.21
C LEU A 27 6.99 3.87 -1.00
N SER A 28 7.96 2.98 -1.14
CA SER A 28 8.56 2.26 -0.01
C SER A 28 9.82 2.99 0.44
N ASP A 29 10.09 2.97 1.74
CA ASP A 29 11.34 3.47 2.31
C ASP A 29 12.19 2.27 2.80
N PRO A 30 13.48 2.20 2.44
CA PRO A 30 14.32 1.05 2.79
C PRO A 30 14.59 0.92 4.30
N ASP A 31 14.63 2.02 5.05
CA ASP A 31 14.78 1.98 6.51
C ASP A 31 13.50 1.44 7.17
N LEU A 32 12.32 1.79 6.64
CA LEU A 32 11.05 1.19 7.06
C LEU A 32 11.00 -0.33 6.78
N LEU A 33 11.43 -0.76 5.59
CA LEU A 33 11.47 -2.19 5.26
C LEU A 33 12.40 -2.94 6.22
N ALA A 34 13.55 -2.34 6.58
CA ALA A 34 14.46 -2.89 7.58
C ALA A 34 13.83 -2.95 8.99
N ASP A 35 13.09 -1.94 9.44
CA ASP A 35 12.35 -1.96 10.72
C ASP A 35 11.33 -3.11 10.78
N LEU A 36 10.64 -3.33 9.66
CA LEU A 36 9.67 -4.41 9.50
C LEU A 36 10.32 -5.79 9.29
N GLY A 37 11.65 -5.86 9.21
CA GLY A 37 12.41 -7.09 8.97
C GLY A 37 12.19 -7.68 7.57
N LEU A 38 11.88 -6.84 6.58
CA LEU A 38 11.57 -7.26 5.22
C LEU A 38 12.75 -7.06 4.28
N GLY A 39 13.01 -8.07 3.46
CA GLY A 39 13.93 -7.98 2.34
C GLY A 39 13.31 -7.44 1.05
N PRO A 40 14.15 -7.23 0.01
CA PRO A 40 13.71 -6.82 -1.33
C PRO A 40 12.81 -7.84 -2.03
N VAL A 41 12.72 -9.07 -1.51
CA VAL A 41 11.83 -10.12 -2.03
C VAL A 41 10.44 -10.02 -1.42
N GLU A 42 10.35 -9.63 -0.14
CA GLU A 42 9.08 -9.46 0.56
C GLU A 42 8.41 -8.11 0.30
N GLU A 43 9.19 -7.08 -0.07
CA GLU A 43 8.68 -5.75 -0.37
C GLU A 43 7.52 -5.73 -1.39
N PRO A 44 7.60 -6.38 -2.57
CA PRO A 44 6.47 -6.42 -3.52
C PRO A 44 5.19 -7.02 -2.92
N LEU A 45 5.33 -7.98 -1.99
CA LEU A 45 4.20 -8.62 -1.33
C LEU A 45 3.56 -7.70 -0.29
N LEU A 46 4.37 -6.98 0.49
CA LEU A 46 3.89 -5.94 1.40
C LEU A 46 3.10 -4.88 0.63
N VAL A 47 3.68 -4.35 -0.45
CA VAL A 47 3.07 -3.30 -1.26
C VAL A 47 1.72 -3.74 -1.80
N ARG A 48 1.65 -4.94 -2.40
CA ARG A 48 0.39 -5.49 -2.91
C ARG A 48 -0.67 -5.58 -1.81
N ARG A 49 -0.32 -6.07 -0.62
CA ARG A 49 -1.28 -6.22 0.48
C ARG A 49 -1.71 -4.89 1.09
N ALA A 50 -0.79 -3.93 1.19
CA ALA A 50 -1.11 -2.58 1.62
C ALA A 50 -2.14 -1.95 0.67
N LEU A 51 -1.93 -2.09 -0.64
CA LEU A 51 -2.90 -1.66 -1.65
C LEU A 51 -4.24 -2.37 -1.53
N GLU A 52 -4.26 -3.71 -1.43
CA GLU A 52 -5.50 -4.48 -1.26
C GLU A 52 -6.29 -4.04 -0.01
N GLN A 53 -5.59 -3.76 1.09
CA GLN A 53 -6.19 -3.29 2.33
C GLN A 53 -6.73 -1.86 2.21
N LEU A 54 -5.95 -0.96 1.62
CA LEU A 54 -6.36 0.42 1.35
C LEU A 54 -7.59 0.45 0.45
N VAL A 55 -7.61 -0.31 -0.64
CA VAL A 55 -8.78 -0.47 -1.53
C VAL A 55 -10.00 -0.94 -0.75
N ARG A 56 -9.84 -1.96 0.10
CA ARG A 56 -10.93 -2.50 0.92
C ARG A 56 -11.47 -1.50 1.94
N SER A 57 -10.61 -0.64 2.48
CA SER A 57 -11.01 0.45 3.39
C SER A 57 -11.72 1.58 2.65
N THR A 58 -11.39 1.80 1.38
CA THR A 58 -12.06 2.79 0.53
C THR A 58 -13.36 2.34 -0.11
N GLN A 59 -13.70 1.05 -0.02
CA GLN A 59 -14.98 0.59 -0.56
C GLN A 59 -16.15 1.15 0.28
N PRO A 60 -17.21 1.63 -0.38
CA PRO A 60 -18.39 2.15 0.31
C PRO A 60 -19.01 1.08 1.20
N ARG A 61 -18.98 1.30 2.52
CA ARG A 61 -19.65 0.42 3.49
C ARG A 61 -20.98 1.05 3.88
N GLY A 62 -22.08 0.49 3.38
CA GLY A 62 -23.42 0.88 3.83
C GLY A 62 -23.90 2.24 3.32
N GLY A 63 -23.67 2.55 2.03
CA GLY A 63 -24.27 3.73 1.38
C GLY A 63 -23.48 5.04 1.53
N GLU A 64 -22.38 5.05 2.29
CA GLU A 64 -21.45 6.17 2.29
C GLU A 64 -20.54 6.12 1.06
N PRO A 65 -20.22 7.26 0.42
CA PRO A 65 -19.29 7.30 -0.70
C PRO A 65 -17.92 6.80 -0.23
N GLY A 66 -17.34 5.86 -0.99
CA GLY A 66 -15.99 5.40 -0.76
C GLY A 66 -14.99 6.54 -0.92
N THR A 67 -14.04 6.67 0.00
CA THR A 67 -12.96 7.66 -0.11
C THR A 67 -12.02 7.26 -1.25
N ALA A 68 -11.76 8.12 -2.23
CA ALA A 68 -10.82 7.77 -3.29
C ALA A 68 -9.39 7.59 -2.75
N LEU A 69 -8.68 6.58 -3.24
CA LEU A 69 -7.27 6.39 -2.90
C LEU A 69 -6.41 7.49 -3.54
N PRO A 70 -5.40 8.00 -2.83
CA PRO A 70 -4.50 9.00 -3.39
C PRO A 70 -3.67 8.39 -4.53
N PRO A 71 -3.26 9.21 -5.53
CA PRO A 71 -2.42 8.75 -6.63
C PRO A 71 -1.00 8.37 -6.18
N VAL A 72 -0.56 8.88 -5.01
CA VAL A 72 0.72 8.55 -4.38
C VAL A 72 0.46 8.02 -2.98
N ILE A 73 1.00 6.85 -2.67
CA ILE A 73 0.85 6.16 -1.37
C ILE A 73 2.24 6.01 -0.77
N ASP A 74 2.51 6.71 0.32
CA ASP A 74 3.78 6.64 1.05
C ASP A 74 3.63 5.67 2.23
N LEU A 75 4.38 4.56 2.20
CA LEU A 75 4.30 3.54 3.25
C LEU A 75 4.89 4.04 4.58
N ALA A 76 5.90 4.90 4.56
CA ALA A 76 6.47 5.46 5.79
C ALA A 76 5.49 6.41 6.46
N ARG A 77 4.80 7.24 5.66
CA ARG A 77 3.72 8.09 6.17
C ARG A 77 2.57 7.24 6.73
N LEU A 78 2.16 6.21 6.01
CA LEU A 78 1.09 5.30 6.45
C LEU A 78 1.46 4.59 7.76
N HIS A 79 2.72 4.18 7.92
CA HIS A 79 3.24 3.59 9.15
C HIS A 79 3.28 4.60 10.32
N ALA A 80 3.59 5.86 10.05
CA ALA A 80 3.56 6.91 11.07
C ALA A 80 2.12 7.24 11.52
N GLU A 81 1.14 7.14 10.62
CA GLU A 81 -0.29 7.34 10.92
C GLU A 81 -0.89 6.12 11.63
N ASP A 82 -0.54 4.91 11.20
CA ASP A 82 -0.99 3.64 11.80
C ASP A 82 0.15 2.60 11.76
N PRO A 83 0.95 2.49 12.84
CA PRO A 83 2.13 1.62 12.87
C PRO A 83 1.79 0.13 12.85
N ASP A 84 0.62 -0.23 13.39
CA ASP A 84 0.14 -1.61 13.42
C ASP A 84 -0.37 -2.09 12.07
N LEU A 85 -0.80 -1.18 11.17
CA LEU A 85 -1.29 -1.53 9.84
C LEU A 85 -0.26 -2.36 9.07
N LEU A 86 0.96 -1.83 8.87
CA LEU A 86 1.98 -2.54 8.08
C LEU A 86 2.47 -3.80 8.81
N ARG A 87 2.63 -3.76 10.13
CA ARG A 87 3.03 -4.92 10.93
C ARG A 87 2.03 -6.08 10.83
N ASN A 88 0.74 -5.77 10.82
CA ASN A 88 -0.29 -6.80 10.64
C ASN A 88 -0.28 -7.40 9.22
N LEU A 89 0.12 -6.62 8.22
CA LEU A 89 0.25 -7.11 6.84
C LEU A 89 1.47 -8.04 6.68
N THR A 90 2.57 -7.78 7.38
CA THR A 90 3.77 -8.63 7.40
C THR A 90 3.60 -9.90 8.23
N LEU A 91 2.90 -9.88 9.37
CA LEU A 91 2.64 -11.09 10.15
C LEU A 91 1.87 -12.15 9.37
N ARG A 92 1.00 -11.72 8.45
CA ARG A 92 0.27 -12.62 7.56
C ARG A 92 1.13 -13.21 6.42
N THR A 93 2.39 -12.82 6.24
CA THR A 93 3.28 -13.36 5.18
C THR A 93 4.24 -14.42 5.72
N ALA A 94 4.39 -14.54 7.04
CA ALA A 94 5.27 -15.52 7.70
C ALA A 94 4.61 -16.90 7.95
N LEU A 95 3.47 -17.18 7.30
CA LEU A 95 2.71 -18.43 7.36
C LEU A 95 2.69 -19.09 5.97
#